data_AF-A0A8S3HRY4-F1
#
_entry.id   AF-A0A8S3HRY4-F1
#
_cell.length_a   1.000
_cell.length_b   1.000
_cell.length_c   1.000
_cell.angle_alpha   90.00
_cell.angle_beta   90.00
_cell.angle_gamma   90.00
#
_symmetry.space_group_name_H-M   'P 1'
#
loop_
_entity.id
_entity.type
_entity.pdbx_description
1 polymer ?
#
loop_
_entity_poly.entity_id
_entity_poly.type
_entity_poly.pdbx_seq_one_letter_code
_entity_poly.pdbx_strand_id
1 'polypeptide(L)'
;AISEVVEDDGTFRERHVLSRFLVIASNIINNWSIQRDPSSTNAKRFTVEPTIYLNLWTSSYQWAKLTKDIICPQNDVSKKYYIPARNLEFISQAVLNKYINRKWTTFNDFKNPFDIWCFEIKNDSDWKTSRCTCQTFLKNLYVSISLEWRFD
;
A
#
# COMPACT_ATOMS: atom_id res chain seq x y z
N ALA A 1 8.17 1.01 6.18
CA ALA A 1 8.78 2.10 6.97
C ALA A 1 8.18 2.23 8.36
N ILE A 2 6.85 2.42 8.54
CA ILE A 2 6.26 2.58 9.90
C ILE A 2 6.30 1.27 10.71
N SER A 3 5.98 0.12 10.10
CA SER A 3 5.99 -1.18 10.81
C SER A 3 7.39 -1.59 11.26
N GLU A 4 8.40 -1.36 10.42
CA GLU A 4 9.78 -1.78 10.65
C GLU A 4 10.45 -1.01 11.80
N VAL A 5 10.24 0.30 11.91
CA VAL A 5 10.78 1.10 13.02
C VAL A 5 10.13 0.72 14.36
N VAL A 6 8.83 0.36 14.35
CA VAL A 6 8.12 -0.07 15.56
C VAL A 6 8.54 -1.49 15.98
N GLU A 7 8.81 -2.37 15.01
CA GLU A 7 9.34 -3.72 15.24
C GLU A 7 10.79 -3.70 15.77
N ASP A 8 11.65 -2.83 15.24
CA ASP A 8 13.05 -2.68 15.67
C ASP A 8 13.19 -2.01 17.05
N ASP A 9 12.30 -1.08 17.41
CA ASP A 9 12.28 -0.42 18.74
C ASP A 9 11.76 -1.33 19.88
N GLY A 10 11.66 -2.64 19.64
CA GLY A 10 11.47 -3.63 20.70
C GLY A 10 10.06 -3.65 21.28
N THR A 11 9.04 -3.21 20.54
CA THR A 11 7.63 -3.23 20.98
C THR A 11 6.98 -4.62 20.91
N PHE A 12 7.71 -5.68 21.27
CA PHE A 12 7.09 -6.96 21.55
C PHE A 12 6.31 -6.83 22.86
N ARG A 13 5.00 -6.60 22.76
CA ARG A 13 4.06 -6.55 23.90
C ARG A 13 4.27 -7.69 24.90
N GLU A 14 4.70 -8.85 24.42
CA GLU A 14 4.97 -10.06 25.20
C GLU A 14 6.21 -9.97 26.12
N ARG A 15 7.10 -8.99 25.92
CA ARG A 15 8.38 -8.86 26.66
C ARG A 15 8.34 -7.83 27.79
N HIS A 16 7.23 -7.12 27.97
CA HIS A 16 7.12 -6.03 28.94
C HIS A 16 5.81 -6.07 29.72
N VAL A 17 5.90 -5.82 31.03
CA VAL A 17 4.73 -5.50 31.86
C VAL A 17 4.01 -4.29 31.24
N LEU A 18 2.69 -4.32 31.18
CA LEU A 18 1.85 -3.34 30.45
C LEU A 18 2.24 -1.87 30.73
N SER A 19 2.54 -1.53 31.98
CA SER A 19 2.98 -0.19 32.37
C SER A 19 4.27 0.24 31.66
N ARG A 20 5.25 -0.66 31.52
CA ARG A 20 6.53 -0.39 30.84
C ARG A 20 6.36 -0.32 29.33
N PHE A 21 5.48 -1.14 28.76
CA PHE A 21 5.12 -1.05 27.34
C PHE A 21 4.51 0.32 27.00
N LEU A 22 3.57 0.80 27.81
CA LEU A 22 2.92 2.11 27.59
C LEU A 22 3.91 3.27 27.64
N VAL A 23 4.87 3.23 28.56
CA VAL A 23 5.94 4.25 28.66
C VAL A 23 6.82 4.24 27.40
N ILE A 24 7.24 3.05 26.93
CA ILE A 24 8.06 2.92 25.73
C ILE A 24 7.28 3.41 24.50
N ALA A 25 6.04 2.95 24.33
CA ALA A 25 5.18 3.37 23.22
C ALA A 25 4.94 4.89 23.23
N SER A 26 4.67 5.48 24.40
CA SER A 26 4.49 6.93 24.54
C SER A 26 5.75 7.70 24.17
N ASN A 27 6.93 7.20 24.56
CA ASN A 27 8.20 7.83 24.20
C ASN A 27 8.47 7.76 22.70
N ILE A 28 8.20 6.62 22.06
CA ILE A 28 8.34 6.45 20.60
C ILE A 28 7.42 7.44 19.88
N ILE A 29 6.15 7.52 20.26
CA ILE A 29 5.17 8.44 19.64
C ILE A 29 5.61 9.89 19.84
N ASN A 30 6.01 10.28 21.06
CA ASN A 30 6.41 11.65 21.36
C ASN A 30 7.66 12.06 20.57
N ASN A 31 8.69 11.20 20.56
CA ASN A 31 9.90 11.43 19.77
C ASN A 31 9.59 11.51 18.27
N TRP A 32 8.70 10.65 17.77
CA TRP A 32 8.29 10.65 16.38
C TRP A 32 7.58 11.97 16.00
N SER A 33 6.69 12.46 16.87
CA SER A 33 5.95 13.71 16.71
C SER A 33 6.89 14.93 16.73
N ILE A 34 7.78 15.02 17.71
CA ILE A 34 8.75 16.13 17.84
C ILE A 34 9.67 16.20 16.61
N GLN A 35 10.17 15.05 16.15
CA GLN A 35 11.08 15.00 14.99
C GLN A 35 10.41 15.44 13.68
N ARG A 36 9.08 15.48 13.62
CA ARG A 36 8.29 15.76 12.41
C ARG A 36 7.38 16.99 12.57
N ASP A 37 7.56 17.73 13.65
CA ASP A 37 6.85 18.99 13.88
C ASP A 37 7.24 20.00 12.78
N PRO A 38 6.28 20.47 11.96
CA PRO A 38 6.56 21.42 10.88
C PRO A 38 7.18 22.75 11.36
N SER A 39 7.02 23.10 12.64
CA SER A 39 7.57 24.32 13.23
C SER A 39 9.07 24.21 13.57
N SER A 40 9.64 23.01 13.58
CA SER A 40 11.06 22.77 13.86
C SER A 40 11.93 23.01 12.61
N THR A 41 13.04 23.74 12.78
CA THR A 41 14.00 24.02 11.69
C THR A 41 14.61 22.74 11.08
N ASN A 42 14.70 21.66 11.85
CA ASN A 42 15.26 20.36 11.43
C ASN A 42 14.19 19.27 11.28
N ALA A 43 12.93 19.65 11.03
CA ALA A 43 11.83 18.69 10.87
C ALA A 43 12.12 17.67 9.77
N LYS A 44 12.04 16.37 10.12
CA LYS A 44 12.07 15.29 9.14
C LYS A 44 10.82 15.38 8.28
N ARG A 45 10.97 15.79 7.02
CA ARG A 45 9.86 15.89 6.07
C ARG A 45 9.40 14.50 5.65
N PHE A 46 8.10 14.38 5.41
CA PHE A 46 7.55 13.19 4.77
C PHE A 46 7.94 13.19 3.30
N THR A 47 8.40 12.04 2.83
CA THR A 47 8.68 11.82 1.41
C THR A 47 7.36 11.70 0.66
N VAL A 48 7.00 12.77 -0.05
CA VAL A 48 5.76 12.84 -0.85
C VAL A 48 5.89 12.03 -2.15
N GLU A 49 7.11 11.84 -2.64
CA GLU A 49 7.37 11.15 -3.90
C GLU A 49 8.11 9.82 -3.70
N PRO A 50 7.60 8.71 -4.24
CA PRO A 50 8.26 7.42 -4.13
C PRO A 50 9.59 7.44 -4.90
N THR A 51 10.67 7.00 -4.25
CA THR A 51 11.94 6.78 -4.94
C THR A 51 11.90 5.42 -5.63
N ILE A 52 11.95 5.42 -6.96
CA ILE A 52 11.97 4.19 -7.76
C ILE A 52 13.43 3.82 -8.04
N TYR A 53 13.90 2.78 -7.36
CA TYR A 53 15.24 2.23 -7.54
C TYR A 53 15.37 1.41 -8.84
N LEU A 54 16.61 1.25 -9.33
CA LEU A 54 16.90 0.52 -10.57
C LEU A 54 16.40 -0.93 -10.53
N ASN A 55 16.53 -1.62 -9.40
CA ASN A 55 16.03 -2.99 -9.22
C ASN A 55 14.51 -3.09 -9.49
N LEU A 56 13.74 -2.09 -9.03
CA LEU A 56 12.30 -2.03 -9.24
C LEU A 56 12.01 -1.81 -10.72
N TRP A 57 12.70 -0.89 -11.38
CA TRP A 57 12.62 -0.71 -12.84
C TRP A 57 12.89 -1.99 -13.61
N THR A 58 13.98 -2.69 -13.30
CA THR A 58 14.35 -3.95 -13.96
C THR A 58 13.28 -5.03 -13.74
N SER A 59 12.78 -5.18 -12.50
CA SER A 59 11.74 -6.16 -12.18
C SER A 59 10.42 -5.86 -12.90
N SER A 60 10.01 -4.59 -12.95
CA SER A 60 8.80 -4.15 -13.67
C SER A 60 8.93 -4.39 -15.18
N TYR A 61 10.10 -4.14 -15.75
CA TYR A 61 10.37 -4.41 -17.16
C TYR A 61 10.27 -5.91 -17.49
N GLN A 62 10.85 -6.78 -16.66
CA GLN A 62 10.72 -8.23 -16.84
C GLN A 62 9.27 -8.69 -16.66
N TRP A 63 8.54 -8.11 -15.70
CA TRP A 63 7.13 -8.41 -15.50
C TRP A 63 6.27 -8.00 -16.72
N ALA A 64 6.53 -6.83 -17.31
CA ALA A 64 5.82 -6.35 -18.49
C ALA A 64 6.01 -7.26 -19.72
N LYS A 65 7.12 -8.02 -19.78
CA LYS A 65 7.35 -9.01 -20.83
C LYS A 65 6.51 -10.29 -20.70
N LEU A 66 5.90 -10.55 -19.55
CA LEU A 66 5.15 -11.79 -19.29
C LEU A 66 3.78 -11.84 -19.99
N THR A 67 3.45 -10.86 -20.85
CA THR A 67 2.21 -10.81 -21.66
C THR A 67 0.96 -11.29 -20.92
N LYS A 68 0.74 -10.78 -19.71
CA LYS A 68 -0.45 -11.07 -18.90
C LYS A 68 -1.67 -10.37 -19.49
N ASP A 69 -2.84 -11.02 -19.43
CA ASP A 69 -4.09 -10.41 -19.85
C ASP A 69 -4.51 -9.30 -18.88
N ILE A 70 -4.70 -8.10 -19.40
CA ILE A 70 -5.18 -6.94 -18.64
C ILE A 70 -6.61 -6.65 -19.08
N ILE A 71 -7.55 -6.67 -18.13
CA ILE A 71 -8.96 -6.38 -18.39
C ILE A 71 -9.26 -4.93 -18.01
N CYS A 72 -9.81 -4.17 -18.97
CA CYS A 72 -10.27 -2.80 -18.77
C CYS A 72 -11.77 -2.71 -19.14
N PRO A 73 -12.69 -2.63 -18.17
CA PRO A 73 -14.10 -2.44 -18.46
C PRO A 73 -14.33 -1.04 -19.05
N GLN A 74 -14.98 -0.96 -20.22
CA GLN A 74 -15.11 0.29 -20.99
C GLN A 74 -15.98 1.38 -20.32
N ASN A 75 -16.71 1.07 -19.24
CA ASN A 75 -17.76 1.94 -18.68
C ASN A 75 -17.44 2.53 -17.30
N ASP A 76 -16.19 2.53 -16.88
CA ASP A 76 -15.82 2.98 -15.53
C ASP A 76 -15.33 4.44 -15.58
N VAL A 77 -16.01 5.33 -14.85
CA VAL A 77 -15.68 6.78 -14.74
C VAL A 77 -14.24 6.97 -14.24
N SER A 78 -13.77 6.02 -13.43
CA SER A 78 -12.36 5.79 -13.09
C SER A 78 -11.80 4.71 -14.01
N LYS A 79 -10.68 4.94 -14.70
CA LYS A 79 -10.04 3.90 -15.52
C LYS A 79 -9.46 2.82 -14.62
N LYS A 80 -10.22 1.74 -14.41
CA LYS A 80 -9.81 0.58 -13.63
C LYS A 80 -9.27 -0.52 -14.54
N TYR A 81 -8.12 -1.04 -14.17
CA TYR A 81 -7.44 -2.15 -14.82
C TYR A 81 -7.35 -3.31 -13.84
N TYR A 82 -7.76 -4.50 -14.29
CA TYR A 82 -7.68 -5.72 -13.50
C TYR A 82 -6.60 -6.62 -14.10
N ILE A 83 -5.66 -7.01 -13.24
CA ILE A 83 -4.41 -7.67 -13.61
C ILE A 83 -4.30 -8.99 -12.84
N PRO A 84 -4.00 -10.13 -13.49
CA PRO A 84 -3.83 -11.40 -12.80
C PRO A 84 -2.58 -11.35 -11.93
N ALA A 85 -2.77 -11.62 -10.65
CA ALA A 85 -1.68 -11.67 -9.69
C ALA A 85 -0.93 -13.01 -9.78
N ARG A 86 0.27 -13.05 -9.17
CA ARG A 86 1.11 -14.26 -9.11
C ARG A 86 1.43 -14.82 -10.51
N ASN A 87 1.37 -16.15 -10.67
CA ASN A 87 1.69 -16.87 -11.90
C ASN A 87 0.47 -17.05 -12.82
N LEU A 88 -0.66 -16.39 -12.54
CA LEU A 88 -1.81 -16.42 -13.43
C LEU A 88 -1.53 -15.53 -14.64
N GLU A 89 -1.84 -16.04 -15.83
CA GLU A 89 -1.68 -15.32 -17.10
C GLU A 89 -2.98 -14.67 -17.55
N PHE A 90 -4.14 -15.28 -17.21
CA PHE A 90 -5.46 -14.80 -17.59
C PHE A 90 -6.44 -14.75 -16.41
N ILE A 91 -7.47 -13.90 -16.53
CA ILE A 91 -8.60 -13.82 -15.61
C ILE A 91 -9.88 -14.15 -16.39
N SER A 92 -10.66 -15.14 -15.94
CA SER A 92 -11.97 -15.39 -16.53
C SER A 92 -13.00 -14.37 -16.06
N GLN A 93 -14.01 -14.06 -16.90
CA GLN A 93 -15.05 -13.10 -16.55
C GLN A 93 -15.82 -13.48 -15.26
N ALA A 94 -16.00 -14.78 -15.01
CA ALA A 94 -16.64 -15.27 -13.78
C ALA A 94 -15.83 -14.93 -12.52
N VAL A 95 -14.49 -15.06 -12.59
CA VAL A 95 -13.58 -14.72 -11.50
C VAL A 95 -13.53 -13.21 -11.30
N LEU A 96 -13.51 -12.43 -12.38
CA LEU A 96 -13.57 -10.97 -12.33
C LEU A 96 -14.87 -10.48 -11.68
N ASN A 97 -16.02 -11.02 -12.09
CA ASN A 97 -17.32 -10.67 -11.52
C ASN A 97 -17.41 -11.05 -10.04
N LYS A 98 -16.83 -12.18 -9.63
CA LYS A 98 -16.73 -12.58 -8.22
C LYS A 98 -15.88 -11.61 -7.42
N TYR A 99 -14.77 -11.12 -7.98
CA TYR A 99 -13.91 -10.13 -7.34
C TYR A 99 -14.61 -8.78 -7.16
N ILE A 100 -15.24 -8.26 -8.22
CA ILE A 100 -15.94 -6.96 -8.20
C ILE A 100 -17.10 -6.98 -7.20
N ASN A 101 -17.88 -8.06 -7.18
CA ASN A 101 -19.04 -8.19 -6.29
C ASN A 101 -18.68 -8.71 -4.89
N ARG A 102 -17.39 -8.89 -4.58
CA ARG A 102 -16.95 -9.46 -3.31
C ARG A 102 -17.29 -8.51 -2.16
N LYS A 103 -18.09 -9.00 -1.21
CA LYS A 103 -18.30 -8.36 0.09
C LYS A 103 -17.48 -9.08 1.14
N TRP A 104 -16.84 -8.30 2.00
CA TRP A 104 -15.93 -8.81 3.01
C TRP A 104 -16.77 -8.98 4.28
N THR A 105 -17.28 -10.19 4.49
CA THR A 105 -18.19 -10.50 5.59
C THR A 105 -17.45 -10.93 6.85
N THR A 106 -16.27 -11.51 6.71
CA THR A 106 -15.43 -11.92 7.83
C THR A 106 -13.98 -11.47 7.64
N PHE A 107 -13.23 -11.36 8.74
CA PHE A 107 -11.78 -11.10 8.68
C PHE A 107 -11.01 -12.23 7.97
N ASN A 108 -11.49 -13.47 8.01
CA ASN A 108 -10.88 -14.57 7.26
C ASN A 108 -11.08 -14.40 5.75
N ASP A 109 -12.25 -13.89 5.33
CA ASP A 109 -12.48 -13.50 3.93
C ASP A 109 -11.52 -12.37 3.51
N PHE A 110 -11.08 -11.53 4.45
CA PHE A 110 -10.10 -10.48 4.20
C PHE A 110 -8.71 -10.99 3.88
N LYS A 111 -8.36 -12.20 4.34
CA LYS A 111 -6.99 -12.72 4.21
C LYS A 111 -6.68 -13.34 2.83
N ASN A 112 -7.72 -13.62 2.03
CA ASN A 112 -7.62 -14.27 0.71
C ASN A 112 -7.82 -13.38 -0.55
N PRO A 113 -7.27 -12.15 -0.68
CA PRO A 113 -7.63 -11.26 -1.80
C PRO A 113 -6.63 -11.20 -2.96
N PHE A 114 -5.54 -11.97 -3.00
CA PHE A 114 -4.38 -11.65 -3.85
C PHE A 114 -4.30 -12.36 -5.21
N ASP A 115 -5.41 -12.78 -5.80
CA ASP A 115 -5.39 -13.40 -7.14
C ASP A 115 -5.59 -12.39 -8.27
N ILE A 116 -6.11 -11.20 -7.94
CA ILE A 116 -6.29 -10.09 -8.88
C ILE A 116 -5.73 -8.82 -8.26
N TRP A 117 -4.90 -8.11 -9.00
CA TRP A 117 -4.52 -6.74 -8.70
C TRP A 117 -5.44 -5.78 -9.44
N CYS A 118 -5.94 -4.78 -8.73
CA CYS A 118 -6.74 -3.70 -9.28
C CYS A 118 -5.88 -2.44 -9.29
N PHE A 119 -5.75 -1.84 -10.46
CA PHE A 119 -5.05 -0.58 -10.67
C PHE A 119 -6.05 0.47 -11.15
N GLU A 120 -6.12 1.60 -10.46
CA GLU A 120 -7.06 2.67 -10.74
C GLU A 120 -6.27 3.95 -11.05
N ILE A 121 -6.56 4.55 -12.20
CA ILE A 121 -6.02 5.85 -12.60
C ILE A 121 -7.17 6.86 -12.61
N LYS A 122 -7.04 7.92 -11.81
CA LYS A 122 -8.01 9.03 -11.80
C LYS A 122 -7.74 10.06 -12.90
N ASN A 123 -6.47 10.31 -13.19
CA ASN A 123 -6.03 11.27 -14.19
C ASN A 123 -4.89 10.65 -15.01
N ASP A 124 -5.04 10.61 -16.33
CA ASP A 124 -4.02 10.05 -17.24
C ASP A 124 -2.69 10.80 -17.19
N SER A 125 -2.72 12.08 -16.84
CA SER A 125 -1.51 12.92 -16.77
C SER A 125 -0.76 12.78 -15.45
N ASP A 126 -1.39 12.22 -14.40
CA ASP A 126 -0.79 12.09 -13.08
C ASP A 126 -0.95 10.68 -12.50
N TRP A 127 -0.05 9.79 -12.94
CA TRP A 127 0.05 8.44 -12.42
C TRP A 127 0.36 8.39 -10.92
N LYS A 128 0.89 9.45 -10.31
CA LYS A 128 1.22 9.44 -8.86
C LYS A 128 -0.03 9.39 -7.99
N THR A 129 -1.17 9.87 -8.51
CA THR A 129 -2.48 9.78 -7.84
C THR A 129 -3.18 8.44 -8.07
N SER A 130 -2.56 7.53 -8.82
CA SER A 130 -3.10 6.19 -9.06
C SER A 130 -3.12 5.36 -7.77
N ARG A 131 -3.94 4.31 -7.77
CA ARG A 131 -4.06 3.37 -6.66
C ARG A 131 -3.89 1.96 -7.18
N CYS A 132 -3.07 1.14 -6.52
CA CYS A 132 -2.95 -0.29 -6.82
C CYS A 132 -3.19 -1.12 -5.55
N THR A 133 -3.86 -2.25 -5.69
CA THR A 133 -3.97 -3.25 -4.62
C THR A 133 -2.77 -4.21 -4.56
N CYS A 134 -1.81 -4.08 -5.48
CA CYS A 134 -0.61 -4.90 -5.54
C CYS A 134 0.35 -4.62 -4.37
N GLN A 135 0.92 -5.68 -3.80
CA GLN A 135 1.76 -5.60 -2.59
C GLN A 135 2.95 -4.65 -2.76
N THR A 136 3.59 -4.65 -3.92
CA THR A 136 4.74 -3.77 -4.24
C THR A 136 4.36 -2.30 -4.18
N PHE A 137 3.18 -1.94 -4.69
CA PHE A 137 2.67 -0.58 -4.65
C PHE A 137 2.25 -0.19 -3.22
N LEU A 138 1.60 -1.09 -2.48
CA LEU A 138 1.22 -0.83 -1.09
C LEU A 138 2.44 -0.57 -0.19
N LYS A 139 3.54 -1.30 -0.40
CA LYS A 139 4.78 -1.12 0.37
C LYS A 139 5.53 0.17 0.00
N ASN A 140 5.55 0.54 -1.28
CA ASN A 140 6.44 1.59 -1.78
C ASN A 140 5.75 2.95 -2.04
N LEU A 141 4.46 2.96 -2.34
CA LEU A 141 3.72 4.18 -2.71
C LEU A 141 2.67 4.61 -1.68
N TYR A 142 2.07 3.67 -0.93
CA TYR A 142 1.07 4.03 0.09
C TYR A 142 1.67 4.73 1.33
N VAL A 143 2.98 4.62 1.53
CA VAL A 143 3.70 5.35 2.59
C VAL A 143 3.66 6.87 2.35
N SER A 144 3.45 7.33 1.11
CA SER A 144 3.35 8.75 0.77
C SER A 144 1.93 9.32 0.82
N ILE A 145 0.90 8.51 0.54
CA ILE A 145 -0.51 8.96 0.45
C ILE A 145 -1.28 8.80 1.78
N SER A 146 -0.80 7.97 2.72
CA SER A 146 -1.52 7.72 3.98
C SER A 146 -1.61 8.93 4.94
N LEU A 147 -1.00 10.08 4.60
CA LEU A 147 -1.07 11.31 5.40
C LEU A 147 -2.23 12.23 5.02
N GLU A 148 -3.02 11.89 3.99
CA GLU A 148 -4.24 12.62 3.63
C GLU A 148 -5.50 12.12 4.36
N TRP A 149 -5.38 11.14 5.26
CA TRP A 149 -6.41 10.90 6.27
C TRP A 149 -6.32 11.99 7.34
N ARG A 150 -6.71 13.22 6.97
CA ARG A 150 -7.19 14.19 7.93
C ARG A 150 -8.44 13.59 8.56
N PHE A 151 -8.37 13.35 9.86
CA PHE A 151 -9.55 13.27 10.69
C PHE A 151 -10.22 14.66 10.63
N ASP A 152 -11.33 14.74 9.91
CA ASP A 152 -12.40 15.67 10.26
C ASP A 152 -13.28 15.00 11.33
#